data_AF-A0A2U3Z1A5-F1
#
_entry.id   AF-A0A2U3Z1A5-F1
#
_cell.length_a   1.000
_cell.length_b   1.000
_cell.length_c   1.000
_cell.angle_alpha   90.00
_cell.angle_beta   90.00
_cell.angle_gamma   90.00
#
_symmetry.space_group_name_H-M   'P 1'
#
loop_
_entity.id
_entity.type
_entity.pdbx_description
1 polymer ?
#
loop_
_entity_poly.entity_id
_entity_poly.type
_entity_poly.pdbx_seq_one_letter_code
_entity_poly.pdbx_strand_id
1 'polypeptide(L)'
;MNIVPIVNTNDAVVPPAEPNSDLQGVNVISVKDNDSLAARLAVEMKTDLLIVLSDVEGLFDSPPGSDDAKLIDIFYPGDQQSVTFGTKSRVGMGGMEAKVKAALWALQGGTSVVIANGTHPKVSGHVITDIVEGKKVGTFFSEVKPAGPTVEQQGEMARSGGRMLATLEPEQRAEIIHHLADLLTDQRDEILLANKKDLEEAEGRLAAPLLKRLSLSTSKLNSLAIGLRQIAASSQDSVGRVLRRTRIAKNLELEQVTVPIGVLLVIFESRPDCLPQVAALAIASGNGLLLKGGKEATHSNRILHLLAQEALSIHGVKEAIQLVNTREEVEDLCRLDKMIDLIIPRGSSQLVRDIQKAAKGIPVMGHSEGICHMYVDSEASVDKVTRLVRDSKCEYPAACNALETLLIHRDLLRTPLFDQIIDMLRVEQVKIHAGPKFASYLTFSPSEVKSLRTEYGDLELCIEVVDSVQEAIDHIHKYGSSHTDVIVTENEKAAEFFLQHVDSACVFWNASTRFSDGYRFGLGAEVGISTSRIHARGPVGLEGLLTTKWLLRGQDHVVSDFSEHGSLKYLHENLPVPQRNTN
;
A
#
# COMPACT_ATOMS: atom_id res chain seq x y z
N MET A 1 -28.69 -7.19 20.33
CA MET A 1 -29.04 -7.75 19.01
C MET A 1 -30.47 -8.24 19.07
N ASN A 2 -31.40 -7.63 18.32
CA ASN A 2 -32.79 -8.09 18.19
C ASN A 2 -32.85 -9.32 17.25
N ILE A 3 -32.18 -10.41 17.66
CA ILE A 3 -32.08 -11.64 16.86
C ILE A 3 -33.13 -12.61 17.35
N VAL A 4 -33.90 -13.18 16.42
CA VAL A 4 -34.78 -14.32 16.68
C VAL A 4 -34.08 -15.57 16.17
N PRO A 5 -33.40 -16.35 17.03
CA PRO A 5 -32.73 -17.57 16.59
C PRO A 5 -33.78 -18.63 16.25
N ILE A 6 -33.76 -19.10 15.01
CA ILE A 6 -34.55 -20.26 14.59
C ILE A 6 -33.61 -21.46 14.57
N VAL A 7 -33.60 -22.22 15.67
CA VAL A 7 -32.84 -23.47 15.76
C VAL A 7 -33.79 -24.60 15.43
N ASN A 8 -33.60 -25.23 14.27
CA ASN A 8 -34.48 -26.31 13.80
C ASN A 8 -33.65 -27.57 13.54
N THR A 9 -33.85 -28.60 14.39
CA THR A 9 -33.37 -29.96 14.15
C THR A 9 -34.20 -30.59 13.04
N ASN A 10 -33.62 -31.38 12.14
CA ASN A 10 -34.19 -31.90 10.88
C ASN A 10 -35.49 -32.77 10.97
N ASP A 11 -36.33 -32.59 12.00
CA ASP A 11 -37.58 -33.32 12.18
C ASP A 11 -38.71 -32.72 11.34
N ALA A 12 -38.79 -33.27 10.12
CA ALA A 12 -39.94 -33.37 9.23
C ALA A 12 -41.08 -32.33 9.39
N VAL A 13 -41.01 -31.22 8.65
CA VAL A 13 -42.21 -30.50 8.25
C VAL A 13 -42.91 -31.35 7.19
N VAL A 14 -43.80 -32.25 7.61
CA VAL A 14 -44.66 -33.02 6.70
C VAL A 14 -45.67 -32.02 6.10
N PRO A 15 -45.70 -31.81 4.77
CA PRO A 15 -46.72 -30.96 4.17
C PRO A 15 -48.10 -31.61 4.40
N PRO A 16 -49.17 -30.82 4.62
CA PRO A 16 -50.51 -31.38 4.74
C PRO A 16 -50.84 -32.20 3.49
N ALA A 17 -51.59 -33.29 3.68
CA ALA A 17 -51.92 -34.25 2.62
C ALA A 17 -52.78 -33.67 1.48
N GLU A 18 -53.30 -32.45 1.64
CA GLU A 18 -54.10 -31.74 0.66
C GLU A 18 -53.34 -30.55 0.06
N PRO A 19 -53.42 -30.34 -1.28
CA PRO A 19 -52.89 -29.13 -1.88
C PRO A 19 -53.71 -27.94 -1.38
N ASN A 20 -53.11 -27.08 -0.55
CA ASN A 20 -53.72 -25.82 -0.14
C ASN A 20 -54.07 -24.98 -1.38
N SER A 21 -55.35 -24.89 -1.71
CA SER A 21 -55.92 -24.12 -2.83
C SER A 21 -55.61 -22.62 -2.73
N ASP A 22 -55.31 -22.14 -1.52
CA ASP A 22 -55.07 -20.71 -1.23
C ASP A 22 -53.64 -20.26 -1.58
N LEU A 23 -52.77 -21.18 -1.99
CA LEU A 23 -51.36 -20.92 -2.31
C LEU A 23 -51.08 -20.90 -3.83
N GLN A 24 -52.12 -20.90 -4.69
CA GLN A 24 -52.00 -20.82 -6.16
C GLN A 24 -51.73 -19.40 -6.71
N GLY A 25 -51.13 -18.52 -5.90
CA GLY A 25 -50.53 -17.28 -6.37
C GLY A 25 -49.16 -17.57 -6.98
N VAL A 26 -48.81 -16.90 -8.08
CA VAL A 26 -47.60 -17.14 -8.91
C VAL A 26 -46.26 -17.03 -8.15
N ASN A 27 -46.24 -16.60 -6.88
CA ASN A 27 -45.02 -16.34 -6.09
C ASN A 27 -44.93 -17.08 -4.75
N VAL A 28 -45.52 -18.28 -4.61
CA VAL A 28 -45.56 -18.98 -3.31
C VAL A 28 -44.57 -20.15 -3.24
N ILE A 29 -43.47 -20.02 -2.49
CA ILE A 29 -42.51 -21.12 -2.24
C ILE A 29 -43.17 -22.22 -1.40
N SER A 30 -43.20 -23.47 -1.88
CA SER A 30 -43.77 -24.60 -1.11
C SER A 30 -42.97 -24.87 0.17
N VAL A 31 -43.65 -25.02 1.33
CA VAL A 31 -43.01 -25.37 2.62
C VAL A 31 -42.67 -26.86 2.61
N LYS A 32 -41.61 -27.23 1.90
CA LYS A 32 -41.13 -28.61 1.78
C LYS A 32 -39.75 -28.82 2.43
N ASP A 33 -39.08 -27.73 2.79
CA ASP A 33 -37.73 -27.73 3.36
C ASP A 33 -37.55 -26.56 4.34
N ASN A 34 -36.50 -26.64 5.16
CA ASN A 34 -36.24 -25.70 6.24
C ASN A 34 -35.82 -24.31 5.75
N ASP A 35 -35.11 -24.24 4.61
CA ASP A 35 -34.63 -22.99 4.03
C ASP A 35 -35.84 -22.15 3.59
N SER A 36 -36.80 -22.80 2.93
CA SER A 36 -38.10 -22.23 2.51
C SER A 36 -38.97 -21.74 3.69
N LEU A 37 -38.99 -22.48 4.80
CA LEU A 37 -39.73 -22.08 6.01
C LEU A 37 -39.10 -20.85 6.67
N ALA A 38 -37.78 -20.86 6.83
CA ALA A 38 -37.04 -19.75 7.42
C ALA A 38 -37.21 -18.46 6.60
N ALA A 39 -37.13 -18.56 5.27
CA ALA A 39 -37.38 -17.44 4.36
C ALA A 39 -38.78 -16.82 4.55
N ARG A 40 -39.83 -17.64 4.60
CA ARG A 40 -41.21 -17.17 4.85
C ARG A 40 -41.36 -16.46 6.18
N LEU A 41 -40.83 -17.06 7.25
CA LEU A 41 -40.92 -16.47 8.58
C LEU A 41 -40.15 -15.15 8.65
N ALA A 42 -38.98 -15.07 8.03
CA ALA A 42 -38.15 -13.87 7.99
C ALA A 42 -38.86 -12.69 7.30
N VAL A 43 -39.55 -12.96 6.19
CA VAL A 43 -40.36 -11.96 5.46
C VAL A 43 -41.60 -11.54 6.26
N GLU A 44 -42.34 -12.48 6.83
CA GLU A 44 -43.54 -12.18 7.63
C GLU A 44 -43.20 -11.35 8.87
N MET A 45 -42.08 -11.68 9.53
CA MET A 45 -41.54 -10.96 10.67
C MET A 45 -40.87 -9.62 10.29
N LYS A 46 -40.75 -9.31 8.99
CA LYS A 46 -40.07 -8.12 8.45
C LYS A 46 -38.66 -7.97 8.98
N THR A 47 -37.91 -9.07 8.98
CA THR A 47 -36.51 -9.07 9.42
C THR A 47 -35.62 -8.35 8.40
N ASP A 48 -34.61 -7.64 8.90
CA ASP A 48 -33.62 -6.96 8.05
C ASP A 48 -32.69 -7.97 7.36
N LEU A 49 -32.35 -9.06 8.05
CA LEU A 49 -31.35 -10.04 7.63
C LEU A 49 -31.73 -11.47 8.05
N LEU A 50 -31.69 -12.39 7.10
CA LEU A 50 -31.75 -13.84 7.29
C LEU A 50 -30.36 -14.44 7.06
N ILE A 51 -29.82 -15.13 8.06
CA ILE A 51 -28.54 -15.87 7.95
C ILE A 51 -28.84 -17.37 7.89
N VAL A 52 -28.58 -17.99 6.74
CA VAL A 52 -28.69 -19.43 6.52
C VAL A 52 -27.33 -20.07 6.77
N LEU A 53 -27.15 -20.66 7.95
CA LEU A 53 -25.95 -21.40 8.31
C LEU A 53 -26.05 -22.85 7.83
N SER A 54 -25.13 -23.27 6.95
CA SER A 54 -25.12 -24.58 6.31
C SER A 54 -23.74 -25.26 6.41
N ASP A 55 -23.57 -26.43 5.80
CA ASP A 55 -22.31 -27.16 5.66
C ASP A 55 -21.50 -26.70 4.43
N VAL A 56 -22.08 -25.84 3.59
CA VAL A 56 -21.43 -25.21 2.44
C VAL A 56 -20.82 -23.86 2.80
N GLU A 57 -19.73 -23.47 2.12
CA GLU A 57 -19.13 -22.15 2.30
C GLU A 57 -20.00 -21.02 1.75
N GLY A 58 -20.72 -21.27 0.66
CA GLY A 58 -21.61 -20.32 -0.02
C GLY A 58 -21.82 -20.75 -1.47
N LEU A 59 -22.12 -19.80 -2.35
CA LEU A 59 -22.20 -19.99 -3.80
C LEU A 59 -20.80 -19.93 -4.42
N PHE A 60 -20.55 -20.75 -5.43
CA PHE A 60 -19.32 -20.71 -6.21
C PHE A 60 -19.63 -20.37 -7.67
N ASP A 61 -18.68 -19.73 -8.35
CA ASP A 61 -18.76 -19.43 -9.79
C ASP A 61 -18.65 -20.68 -10.68
N SER A 62 -18.09 -21.75 -10.14
CA SER A 62 -17.91 -23.05 -10.79
C SER A 62 -17.99 -24.18 -9.76
N PRO A 63 -18.09 -25.47 -10.19
CA PRO A 63 -18.26 -26.58 -9.26
C PRO A 63 -17.19 -26.60 -8.14
N PRO A 64 -17.61 -26.71 -6.86
CA PRO A 64 -16.68 -26.75 -5.73
C PRO A 64 -15.68 -27.91 -5.88
N GLY A 65 -14.38 -27.60 -5.82
CA GLY A 65 -13.29 -28.57 -5.97
C GLY A 65 -12.61 -28.59 -7.35
N SER A 66 -13.00 -27.71 -8.28
CA SER A 66 -12.16 -27.37 -9.42
C SER A 66 -11.06 -26.37 -9.02
N ASP A 67 -9.91 -26.39 -9.70
CA ASP A 67 -8.74 -25.58 -9.34
C ASP A 67 -9.00 -24.06 -9.32
N ASP A 68 -10.01 -23.62 -10.10
CA ASP A 68 -10.39 -22.21 -10.26
C ASP A 68 -11.70 -21.82 -9.57
N ALA A 69 -12.33 -22.71 -8.78
CA ALA A 69 -13.58 -22.39 -8.10
C ALA A 69 -13.42 -21.27 -7.08
N LYS A 70 -14.13 -20.15 -7.29
CA LYS A 70 -14.16 -19.01 -6.37
C LYS A 70 -15.52 -18.87 -5.71
N LEU A 71 -15.49 -18.53 -4.43
CA LEU A 71 -16.67 -18.18 -3.67
C LEU A 71 -17.23 -16.85 -4.20
N ILE A 72 -18.54 -16.78 -4.39
CA ILE A 72 -19.26 -15.57 -4.75
C ILE A 72 -19.64 -14.86 -3.45
N ASP A 73 -19.00 -13.74 -3.14
CA ASP A 73 -19.28 -13.00 -1.92
C ASP A 73 -20.64 -12.27 -1.97
N ILE A 74 -21.05 -11.80 -3.16
CA ILE A 74 -22.34 -11.15 -3.38
C ILE A 74 -23.02 -11.71 -4.63
N PHE A 75 -24.25 -12.18 -4.48
CA PHE A 75 -25.08 -12.69 -5.56
C PHE A 75 -26.22 -11.71 -5.89
N TYR A 76 -26.39 -11.44 -7.20
CA TYR A 76 -27.48 -10.62 -7.73
C TYR A 76 -28.46 -11.50 -8.50
N PRO A 77 -29.79 -11.31 -8.34
CA PRO A 77 -30.79 -12.12 -9.05
C PRO A 77 -30.64 -12.13 -10.58
N GLY A 78 -30.10 -11.05 -11.17
CA GLY A 78 -29.84 -10.96 -12.61
C GLY A 78 -28.71 -11.87 -13.12
N ASP A 79 -27.83 -12.36 -12.23
CA ASP A 79 -26.68 -13.21 -12.56
C ASP A 79 -27.02 -14.72 -12.46
N GLN A 80 -28.31 -15.10 -12.42
CA GLN A 80 -28.74 -16.50 -12.32
C GLN A 80 -28.19 -17.43 -13.41
N GLN A 81 -27.85 -16.90 -14.59
CA GLN A 81 -27.33 -17.70 -15.71
C GLN A 81 -25.84 -18.06 -15.59
N SER A 82 -25.08 -17.42 -14.69
CA SER A 82 -23.64 -17.65 -14.52
C SER A 82 -23.28 -18.61 -13.39
N VAL A 83 -24.26 -19.14 -12.65
CA VAL A 83 -24.02 -20.01 -11.48
C VAL A 83 -24.29 -21.47 -11.83
N THR A 84 -23.30 -22.34 -11.60
CA THR A 84 -23.44 -23.79 -11.77
C THR A 84 -23.73 -24.44 -10.42
N PHE A 85 -24.95 -24.96 -10.22
CA PHE A 85 -25.31 -25.64 -8.99
C PHE A 85 -24.71 -27.06 -8.93
N GLY A 86 -23.86 -27.31 -7.94
CA GLY A 86 -23.30 -28.64 -7.67
C GLY A 86 -24.37 -29.67 -7.25
N THR A 87 -24.12 -30.93 -7.59
CA THR A 87 -24.97 -32.07 -7.21
C THR A 87 -25.00 -32.32 -5.69
N LYS A 88 -26.17 -32.79 -5.20
CA LYS A 88 -26.55 -33.00 -3.78
C LYS A 88 -25.41 -33.48 -2.85
N SER A 89 -25.26 -32.83 -1.69
CA SER A 89 -24.36 -33.29 -0.62
C SER A 89 -24.82 -34.61 -0.01
N ARG A 90 -23.87 -35.38 0.56
CA ARG A 90 -24.08 -36.76 1.03
C ARG A 90 -24.93 -36.88 2.31
N VAL A 91 -25.31 -35.76 2.93
CA VAL A 91 -25.91 -35.71 4.27
C VAL A 91 -27.17 -34.83 4.39
N GLY A 92 -27.51 -34.04 3.36
CA GLY A 92 -28.68 -33.14 3.36
C GLY A 92 -29.76 -33.53 2.35
N MET A 93 -31.05 -33.41 2.72
CA MET A 93 -32.17 -33.64 1.79
C MET A 93 -32.39 -32.50 0.77
N GLY A 94 -31.88 -31.30 1.05
CA GLY A 94 -32.01 -30.10 0.20
C GLY A 94 -30.70 -29.71 -0.49
N GLY A 95 -30.71 -29.58 -1.81
CA GLY A 95 -29.55 -29.13 -2.60
C GLY A 95 -29.35 -27.61 -2.56
N MET A 96 -28.20 -27.13 -3.05
CA MET A 96 -27.88 -25.69 -3.15
C MET A 96 -28.96 -24.89 -3.88
N GLU A 97 -29.62 -25.51 -4.86
CA GLU A 97 -30.73 -24.89 -5.60
C GLU A 97 -31.91 -24.49 -4.69
N ALA A 98 -32.23 -25.29 -3.66
CA ALA A 98 -33.32 -24.98 -2.73
C ALA A 98 -32.97 -23.75 -1.87
N LYS A 99 -31.72 -23.68 -1.40
CA LYS A 99 -31.19 -22.54 -0.61
C LYS A 99 -31.23 -21.25 -1.40
N VAL A 100 -30.78 -21.29 -2.66
CA VAL A 100 -30.82 -20.11 -3.54
C VAL A 100 -32.24 -19.67 -3.85
N LYS A 101 -33.17 -20.60 -4.10
CA LYS A 101 -34.59 -20.25 -4.31
C LYS A 101 -35.19 -19.59 -3.07
N ALA A 102 -34.95 -20.15 -1.88
CA ALA A 102 -35.41 -19.57 -0.62
C ALA A 102 -34.81 -18.18 -0.39
N ALA A 103 -33.50 -18.01 -0.62
CA ALA A 103 -32.81 -16.73 -0.46
C ALA A 103 -33.35 -15.65 -1.42
N LEU A 104 -33.57 -16.00 -2.68
CA LEU A 104 -34.13 -15.09 -3.67
C LEU A 104 -35.56 -14.64 -3.35
N TRP A 105 -36.38 -15.55 -2.82
CA TRP A 105 -37.75 -15.20 -2.43
C TRP A 105 -37.78 -14.32 -1.18
N ALA A 106 -36.93 -14.60 -0.19
CA ALA A 106 -36.79 -13.73 0.97
C ALA A 106 -36.31 -12.32 0.57
N LEU A 107 -35.37 -12.26 -0.37
CA LEU A 107 -34.89 -11.00 -0.94
C LEU A 107 -36.03 -10.21 -1.61
N GLN A 108 -36.84 -10.86 -2.45
CA GLN A 108 -38.04 -10.24 -3.05
C GLN A 108 -39.08 -9.79 -2.02
N GLY A 109 -39.12 -10.46 -0.86
CA GLY A 109 -39.95 -10.09 0.28
C GLY A 109 -39.39 -8.93 1.12
N GLY A 110 -38.24 -8.36 0.74
CA GLY A 110 -37.58 -7.25 1.43
C GLY A 110 -36.62 -7.65 2.54
N THR A 111 -36.27 -8.93 2.67
CA THR A 111 -35.30 -9.43 3.66
C THR A 111 -33.97 -9.79 3.00
N SER A 112 -32.88 -9.18 3.44
CA SER A 112 -31.54 -9.52 2.93
C SER A 112 -31.14 -10.92 3.40
N VAL A 113 -30.37 -11.67 2.60
CA VAL A 113 -30.03 -13.06 2.94
C VAL A 113 -28.52 -13.30 2.83
N VAL A 114 -27.96 -14.06 3.77
CA VAL A 114 -26.60 -14.59 3.70
C VAL A 114 -26.64 -16.10 3.80
N ILE A 115 -25.96 -16.80 2.89
CA ILE A 115 -25.70 -18.24 3.01
C ILE A 115 -24.22 -18.42 3.37
N ALA A 116 -23.94 -19.02 4.53
CA ALA A 116 -22.58 -19.20 5.02
C ALA A 116 -22.40 -20.55 5.73
N ASN A 117 -21.14 -20.98 5.90
CA ASN A 117 -20.83 -22.19 6.65
C ASN A 117 -20.98 -21.96 8.16
N GLY A 118 -21.74 -22.80 8.85
CA GLY A 118 -21.93 -22.72 10.30
C GLY A 118 -20.79 -23.31 11.15
N THR A 119 -19.86 -24.03 10.54
CA THR A 119 -18.82 -24.83 11.22
C THR A 119 -17.39 -24.41 10.91
N HIS A 120 -17.17 -23.58 9.87
CA HIS A 120 -15.81 -23.29 9.40
C HIS A 120 -15.19 -22.05 10.08
N PRO A 121 -14.04 -22.17 10.75
CA PRO A 121 -13.46 -21.11 11.59
C PRO A 121 -12.56 -20.10 10.83
N LYS A 122 -12.66 -19.97 9.51
CA LYS A 122 -11.60 -19.30 8.71
C LYS A 122 -11.44 -17.78 8.94
N VAL A 123 -12.32 -17.11 9.69
CA VAL A 123 -12.17 -15.66 9.94
C VAL A 123 -12.23 -15.25 11.42
N SER A 124 -12.99 -15.92 12.31
CA SER A 124 -12.95 -15.54 13.74
C SER A 124 -13.53 -16.54 14.76
N GLY A 125 -14.09 -17.68 14.32
CA GLY A 125 -14.93 -18.52 15.18
C GLY A 125 -16.31 -17.92 15.51
N HIS A 126 -16.63 -16.73 15.01
CA HIS A 126 -17.88 -16.01 15.24
C HIS A 126 -18.57 -15.60 13.92
N VAL A 127 -18.99 -16.59 13.12
CA VAL A 127 -19.58 -16.39 11.77
C VAL A 127 -20.74 -15.38 11.77
N ILE A 128 -21.63 -15.45 12.76
CA ILE A 128 -22.79 -14.54 12.84
C ILE A 128 -22.35 -13.09 13.04
N THR A 129 -21.40 -12.82 13.94
CA THR A 129 -20.95 -11.45 14.19
C THR A 129 -20.15 -10.92 13.02
N ASP A 130 -19.32 -11.74 12.36
CA ASP A 130 -18.58 -11.35 11.17
C ASP A 130 -19.51 -10.90 10.04
N ILE A 131 -20.60 -11.64 9.81
CA ILE A 131 -21.62 -11.27 8.82
C ILE A 131 -22.30 -9.95 9.20
N VAL A 132 -22.68 -9.77 10.46
CA VAL A 132 -23.33 -8.55 10.94
C VAL A 132 -22.40 -7.33 10.90
N GLU A 133 -21.09 -7.53 11.06
CA GLU A 133 -20.05 -6.51 10.90
C GLU A 133 -19.74 -6.19 9.43
N GLY A 134 -20.36 -6.90 8.48
CA GLY A 134 -20.20 -6.66 7.04
C GLY A 134 -18.97 -7.32 6.40
N LYS A 135 -18.34 -8.28 7.09
CA LYS A 135 -17.23 -9.06 6.50
C LYS A 135 -17.75 -10.01 5.42
N LYS A 136 -16.94 -10.26 4.40
CA LYS A 136 -17.24 -11.19 3.30
C LYS A 136 -17.19 -12.64 3.79
N VAL A 137 -18.27 -13.09 4.42
CA VAL A 137 -18.43 -14.46 4.94
C VAL A 137 -19.64 -15.11 4.28
N GLY A 138 -19.36 -16.09 3.42
CA GLY A 138 -20.37 -16.74 2.60
C GLY A 138 -20.85 -15.83 1.46
N THR A 139 -22.09 -16.05 1.01
CA THR A 139 -22.69 -15.29 -0.10
C THR A 139 -23.82 -14.42 0.41
N PHE A 140 -23.68 -13.11 0.26
CA PHE A 140 -24.72 -12.11 0.49
C PHE A 140 -25.61 -11.93 -0.74
N PHE A 141 -26.93 -11.94 -0.57
CA PHE A 141 -27.89 -11.75 -1.64
C PHE A 141 -28.36 -10.30 -1.63
N SER A 142 -28.21 -9.61 -2.76
CA SER A 142 -28.58 -8.20 -2.89
C SER A 142 -29.34 -7.92 -4.18
N GLU A 143 -30.32 -7.02 -4.13
CA GLU A 143 -31.04 -6.57 -5.33
C GLU A 143 -30.25 -5.55 -6.14
N VAL A 144 -29.33 -4.82 -5.49
CA VAL A 144 -28.62 -3.70 -6.09
C VAL A 144 -27.18 -4.07 -6.37
N LYS A 145 -26.87 -4.30 -7.64
CA LYS A 145 -25.48 -4.40 -8.10
C LYS A 145 -24.81 -3.04 -7.95
N PRO A 146 -23.71 -2.90 -7.18
CA PRO A 146 -22.97 -1.66 -7.10
C PRO A 146 -22.57 -1.22 -8.51
N ALA A 147 -22.65 0.08 -8.76
CA ALA A 147 -22.15 0.63 -10.00
C ALA A 147 -20.62 0.55 -10.02
N GLY A 148 -20.05 -0.21 -10.96
CA GLY A 148 -18.61 -0.33 -11.19
C GLY A 148 -18.09 -1.77 -11.14
N PRO A 149 -16.83 -1.99 -11.56
CA PRO A 149 -16.17 -3.29 -11.48
C PRO A 149 -15.89 -3.70 -10.03
N THR A 150 -15.84 -5.01 -9.76
CA THR A 150 -15.35 -5.53 -8.47
C THR A 150 -13.85 -5.30 -8.33
N VAL A 151 -13.31 -5.44 -7.12
CA VAL A 151 -11.88 -5.25 -6.87
C VAL A 151 -11.01 -6.26 -7.63
N GLU A 152 -11.50 -7.49 -7.81
CA GLU A 152 -10.85 -8.53 -8.61
C GLU A 152 -10.82 -8.14 -10.09
N GLN A 153 -11.93 -7.63 -10.62
CA GLN A 153 -12.01 -7.12 -11.99
C GLN A 153 -11.08 -5.92 -12.18
N GLN A 154 -11.03 -5.01 -11.21
CA GLN A 154 -10.06 -3.90 -11.23
C GLN A 154 -8.62 -4.41 -11.22
N GLY A 155 -8.31 -5.45 -10.44
CA GLY A 155 -7.00 -6.12 -10.44
C GLY A 155 -6.63 -6.72 -11.79
N GLU A 156 -7.58 -7.39 -12.44
CA GLU A 156 -7.40 -7.95 -13.79
C GLU A 156 -7.19 -6.86 -14.84
N MET A 157 -7.99 -5.79 -14.80
CA MET A 157 -7.85 -4.60 -15.66
C MET A 157 -6.50 -3.90 -15.46
N ALA A 158 -6.07 -3.72 -14.21
CA ALA A 158 -4.76 -3.14 -13.91
C ALA A 158 -3.62 -4.03 -14.42
N ARG A 159 -3.77 -5.36 -14.32
CA ARG A 159 -2.79 -6.32 -14.82
C ARG A 159 -2.70 -6.34 -16.35
N SER A 160 -3.83 -6.33 -17.06
CA SER A 160 -3.86 -6.23 -18.52
C SER A 160 -3.30 -4.89 -18.98
N GLY A 161 -3.76 -3.78 -18.38
CA GLY A 161 -3.31 -2.42 -18.66
C GLY A 161 -1.82 -2.21 -18.39
N GLY A 162 -1.29 -2.74 -17.29
CA GLY A 162 0.14 -2.72 -16.98
C GLY A 162 0.99 -3.46 -18.01
N ARG A 163 0.53 -4.63 -18.46
CA ARG A 163 1.20 -5.36 -19.56
C ARG A 163 1.20 -4.56 -20.86
N MET A 164 0.09 -3.91 -21.21
CA MET A 164 0.04 -3.03 -22.39
C MET A 164 0.99 -1.84 -22.23
N LEU A 165 1.01 -1.17 -21.07
CA LEU A 165 1.96 -0.09 -20.77
C LEU A 165 3.42 -0.52 -20.95
N ALA A 166 3.77 -1.71 -20.45
CA ALA A 166 5.12 -2.26 -20.55
C ALA A 166 5.56 -2.54 -22.00
N THR A 167 4.60 -2.72 -22.93
CA THR A 167 4.88 -2.94 -24.36
C THR A 167 4.92 -1.67 -25.19
N LEU A 168 4.48 -0.52 -24.65
CA LEU A 168 4.61 0.76 -25.34
C LEU A 168 6.08 1.16 -25.50
N GLU A 169 6.35 1.98 -26.50
CA GLU A 169 7.65 2.63 -26.61
C GLU A 169 7.86 3.62 -25.46
N PRO A 170 9.11 3.85 -25.01
CA PRO A 170 9.39 4.75 -23.89
C PRO A 170 8.84 6.17 -24.09
N GLU A 171 8.88 6.69 -25.32
CA GLU A 171 8.37 8.02 -25.68
C GLU A 171 6.86 8.12 -25.49
N GLN A 172 6.12 7.05 -25.77
CA GLN A 172 4.67 7.00 -25.57
C GLN A 172 4.31 7.05 -24.08
N ARG A 173 5.07 6.36 -23.23
CA ARG A 173 4.88 6.46 -21.77
C ARG A 173 5.20 7.85 -21.25
N ALA A 174 6.28 8.47 -21.75
CA ALA A 174 6.63 9.84 -21.41
C ALA A 174 5.56 10.85 -21.85
N GLU A 175 4.97 10.67 -23.03
CA GLU A 175 3.88 11.50 -23.56
C GLU A 175 2.65 11.47 -22.65
N ILE A 176 2.25 10.30 -22.14
CA ILE A 176 1.15 10.17 -21.16
C ILE A 176 1.44 11.02 -19.92
N ILE A 177 2.66 10.94 -19.39
CA ILE A 177 3.04 11.66 -18.16
C ILE A 177 3.11 13.18 -18.41
N HIS A 178 3.62 13.60 -19.56
CA HIS A 178 3.60 15.00 -19.97
C HIS A 178 2.17 15.53 -20.06
N HIS A 179 1.28 14.79 -20.70
CA HIS A 179 -0.13 15.19 -20.82
C HIS A 179 -0.81 15.27 -19.45
N LEU A 180 -0.55 14.33 -18.54
CA LEU A 180 -1.04 14.41 -17.16
C LEU A 180 -0.52 15.66 -16.43
N ALA A 181 0.74 16.04 -16.63
CA ALA A 181 1.31 17.25 -16.05
C ALA A 181 0.63 18.54 -16.57
N ASP A 182 0.27 18.56 -17.85
CA ASP A 182 -0.44 19.67 -18.48
C ASP A 182 -1.88 19.74 -17.96
N LEU A 183 -2.59 18.61 -17.87
CA LEU A 183 -3.94 18.53 -17.29
C LEU A 183 -4.00 19.01 -15.84
N LEU A 184 -2.98 18.74 -15.01
CA LEU A 184 -2.91 19.28 -13.64
C LEU A 184 -2.83 20.82 -13.60
N THR A 185 -2.28 21.42 -14.66
CA THR A 185 -2.16 22.88 -14.80
C THR A 185 -3.44 23.47 -15.36
N ASP A 186 -3.99 22.86 -16.42
CA ASP A 186 -5.18 23.35 -17.13
C ASP A 186 -6.45 23.20 -16.29
N GLN A 187 -6.63 22.04 -15.63
CA GLN A 187 -7.78 21.75 -14.77
C GLN A 187 -7.58 22.17 -13.31
N ARG A 188 -6.58 23.01 -13.03
CA ARG A 188 -6.21 23.45 -11.66
C ARG A 188 -7.42 23.93 -10.86
N ASP A 189 -8.25 24.78 -11.45
CA ASP A 189 -9.35 25.42 -10.72
C ASP A 189 -10.44 24.40 -10.33
N GLU A 190 -10.67 23.38 -11.17
CA GLU A 190 -11.57 22.27 -10.85
C GLU A 190 -10.99 21.35 -9.76
N ILE A 191 -9.68 21.08 -9.79
CA ILE A 191 -9.00 20.29 -8.77
C ILE A 191 -9.11 20.98 -7.40
N LEU A 192 -8.84 22.30 -7.35
CA LEU A 192 -8.95 23.08 -6.13
C LEU A 192 -10.39 23.17 -5.63
N LEU A 193 -11.37 23.24 -6.53
CA LEU A 193 -12.79 23.21 -6.15
C LEU A 193 -13.18 21.86 -5.54
N ALA A 194 -12.70 20.75 -6.10
CA ALA A 194 -12.92 19.41 -5.54
C ALA A 194 -12.25 19.26 -4.16
N ASN A 195 -11.01 19.72 -4.02
CA ASN A 195 -10.29 19.69 -2.75
C ASN A 195 -10.93 20.57 -1.67
N LYS A 196 -11.49 21.71 -2.06
CA LYS A 196 -12.24 22.57 -1.13
C LYS A 196 -13.42 21.84 -0.51
N LYS A 197 -14.16 21.03 -1.28
CA LYS A 197 -15.26 20.21 -0.75
C LYS A 197 -14.78 19.19 0.27
N ASP A 198 -13.68 18.50 -0.03
CA ASP A 198 -13.06 17.55 0.92
C ASP A 198 -12.64 18.26 2.23
N LEU A 199 -12.04 19.46 2.13
CA LEU A 199 -11.64 20.24 3.30
C LEU A 199 -12.84 20.71 4.13
N GLU A 200 -13.91 21.19 3.49
CA GLU A 200 -15.15 21.60 4.16
C GLU A 200 -15.84 20.41 4.86
N GLU A 201 -15.87 19.22 4.24
CA GLU A 201 -16.44 18.01 4.84
C GLU A 201 -15.60 17.45 6.00
N ALA A 202 -14.28 17.67 5.97
CA ALA A 202 -13.33 17.21 6.99
C ALA A 202 -13.14 18.21 8.14
N GLU A 203 -13.53 19.48 7.97
CA GLU A 203 -13.38 20.52 8.98
C GLU A 203 -14.14 20.16 10.28
N GLY A 204 -13.44 20.24 11.41
CA GLY A 204 -13.98 19.86 12.72
C GLY A 204 -14.19 18.35 12.95
N ARG A 205 -13.95 17.49 11.94
CA ARG A 205 -14.07 16.03 12.04
C ARG A 205 -12.74 15.29 11.96
N LEU A 206 -11.76 15.88 11.28
CA LEU A 206 -10.44 15.30 11.05
C LEU A 206 -9.37 16.05 11.86
N ALA A 207 -8.38 15.31 12.37
CA ALA A 207 -7.29 15.91 13.14
C ALA A 207 -6.46 16.88 12.28
N ALA A 208 -5.96 17.97 12.88
CA ALA A 208 -5.23 19.03 12.18
C ALA A 208 -4.05 18.54 11.30
N PRO A 209 -3.23 17.54 11.72
CA PRO A 209 -2.16 17.03 10.86
C PRO A 209 -2.65 16.36 9.58
N LEU A 210 -3.79 15.68 9.62
CA LEU A 210 -4.40 15.04 8.46
C LEU A 210 -5.07 16.08 7.54
N LEU A 211 -5.72 17.12 8.10
CA LEU A 211 -6.22 18.26 7.32
C LEU A 211 -5.11 18.98 6.55
N LYS A 212 -3.95 19.22 7.18
CA LYS A 212 -2.81 19.86 6.52
C LYS A 212 -2.30 19.02 5.34
N ARG A 213 -2.29 17.69 5.47
CA ARG A 213 -1.91 16.76 4.40
C ARG A 213 -2.95 16.74 3.28
N LEU A 214 -4.25 16.82 3.63
CA LEU A 214 -5.37 16.80 2.68
C LEU A 214 -5.39 18.02 1.74
N SER A 215 -4.90 19.17 2.21
CA SER A 215 -4.93 20.41 1.42
C SER A 215 -4.08 20.35 0.14
N LEU A 216 -4.67 20.75 -0.98
CA LEU A 216 -3.99 21.06 -2.23
C LEU A 216 -3.91 22.57 -2.43
N SER A 217 -2.79 23.03 -2.96
CA SER A 217 -2.56 24.44 -3.28
C SER A 217 -2.00 24.57 -4.69
N THR A 218 -2.11 25.75 -5.28
CA THR A 218 -1.52 26.06 -6.60
C THR A 218 -0.02 25.73 -6.63
N SER A 219 0.70 26.00 -5.53
CA SER A 219 2.13 25.69 -5.42
C SER A 219 2.39 24.18 -5.44
N LYS A 220 1.58 23.38 -4.72
CA LYS A 220 1.68 21.92 -4.75
C LYS A 220 1.39 21.37 -6.16
N LEU A 221 0.34 21.83 -6.82
CA LEU A 221 0.00 21.39 -8.19
C LEU A 221 1.11 21.74 -9.19
N ASN A 222 1.71 22.93 -9.08
CA ASN A 222 2.86 23.30 -9.91
C ASN A 222 4.07 22.39 -9.65
N SER A 223 4.36 22.10 -8.38
CA SER A 223 5.45 21.20 -8.00
C SER A 223 5.23 19.78 -8.54
N LEU A 224 3.98 19.29 -8.49
CA LEU A 224 3.59 18.01 -9.08
C LEU A 224 3.80 17.99 -10.60
N ALA A 225 3.33 19.02 -11.32
CA ALA A 225 3.51 19.10 -12.76
C ALA A 225 5.00 19.14 -13.15
N ILE A 226 5.85 19.85 -12.41
CA ILE A 226 7.30 19.85 -12.63
C ILE A 226 7.89 18.46 -12.39
N GLY A 227 7.55 17.81 -11.27
CA GLY A 227 8.02 16.46 -10.94
C GLY A 227 7.62 15.43 -12.00
N LEU A 228 6.38 15.48 -12.49
CA LEU A 228 5.91 14.60 -13.58
C LEU A 228 6.72 14.79 -14.86
N ARG A 229 7.01 16.04 -15.25
CA ARG A 229 7.85 16.32 -16.43
C ARG A 229 9.28 15.80 -16.26
N GLN A 230 9.83 15.85 -15.04
CA GLN A 230 11.14 15.26 -14.75
C GLN A 230 11.14 13.74 -14.88
N ILE A 231 10.10 13.05 -14.38
CA ILE A 231 9.92 11.59 -14.56
C ILE A 231 9.84 11.26 -16.07
N ALA A 232 9.03 12.00 -16.84
CA ALA A 232 8.90 11.77 -18.28
C ALA A 232 10.25 11.91 -19.02
N ALA A 233 11.04 12.93 -18.68
CA ALA A 233 12.34 13.19 -19.32
C ALA A 233 13.42 12.15 -18.95
N SER A 234 13.34 11.54 -17.77
CA SER A 234 14.38 10.65 -17.23
C SER A 234 14.08 9.15 -17.30
N SER A 235 12.88 8.76 -17.73
CA SER A 235 12.40 7.37 -17.65
C SER A 235 12.60 6.52 -18.92
N GLN A 236 13.14 7.10 -19.99
CA GLN A 236 13.16 6.44 -21.30
C GLN A 236 13.97 5.13 -21.33
N ASP A 237 15.08 5.05 -20.59
CA ASP A 237 15.97 3.89 -20.56
C ASP A 237 15.63 2.89 -19.45
N SER A 238 14.49 3.05 -18.77
CA SER A 238 14.23 2.34 -17.51
C SER A 238 13.70 0.92 -17.69
N VAL A 239 12.70 0.72 -18.55
CA VAL A 239 12.08 -0.59 -18.81
C VAL A 239 12.81 -1.30 -19.95
N GLY A 240 13.17 -2.58 -19.78
CA GLY A 240 13.89 -3.36 -20.79
C GLY A 240 15.40 -3.13 -20.82
N ARG A 241 15.93 -2.41 -19.82
CA ARG A 241 17.36 -2.09 -19.69
C ARG A 241 18.18 -3.35 -19.48
N VAL A 242 19.19 -3.57 -20.31
CA VAL A 242 20.15 -4.66 -20.12
C VAL A 242 21.07 -4.31 -18.95
N LEU A 243 21.12 -5.16 -17.93
CA LEU A 243 21.99 -5.03 -16.76
C LEU A 243 23.25 -5.88 -16.90
N ARG A 244 23.09 -7.09 -17.44
CA ARG A 244 24.17 -8.05 -17.66
C ARG A 244 23.99 -8.70 -19.01
N ARG A 245 25.10 -8.92 -19.71
CA ARG A 245 25.12 -9.65 -20.97
C ARG A 245 26.32 -10.57 -20.99
N THR A 246 26.10 -11.87 -21.17
CA THR A 246 27.15 -12.89 -21.10
C THR A 246 26.99 -13.87 -22.26
N ARG A 247 28.06 -14.10 -23.02
CA ARG A 247 28.15 -15.25 -23.90
C ARG A 247 28.48 -16.48 -23.07
N ILE A 248 27.48 -17.31 -22.82
CA ILE A 248 27.62 -18.52 -22.01
C ILE A 248 28.41 -19.57 -22.78
N ALA A 249 28.11 -19.74 -24.07
CA ALA A 249 28.84 -20.60 -25.00
C ALA A 249 28.71 -20.04 -26.43
N LYS A 250 29.36 -20.68 -27.41
CA LYS A 250 29.17 -20.31 -28.82
C LYS A 250 27.68 -20.46 -29.17
N ASN A 251 27.07 -19.41 -29.72
CA ASN A 251 25.63 -19.34 -30.04
C ASN A 251 24.66 -19.47 -28.85
N LEU A 252 25.14 -19.30 -27.60
CA LEU A 252 24.30 -19.29 -26.39
C LEU A 252 24.56 -17.99 -25.61
N GLU A 253 23.62 -17.05 -25.71
CA GLU A 253 23.73 -15.71 -25.10
C GLU A 253 22.69 -15.52 -23.99
N LEU A 254 23.15 -15.02 -22.84
CA LEU A 254 22.35 -14.72 -21.66
C LEU A 254 22.32 -13.22 -21.40
N GLU A 255 21.13 -12.69 -21.19
CA GLU A 255 20.89 -11.30 -20.80
C GLU A 255 20.06 -11.24 -19.53
N GLN A 256 20.40 -10.32 -18.63
CA GLN A 256 19.52 -9.91 -17.52
C GLN A 256 18.98 -8.53 -17.84
N VAL A 257 17.66 -8.38 -17.87
CA VAL A 257 17.00 -7.12 -18.23
C VAL A 257 16.07 -6.64 -17.12
N THR A 258 15.84 -5.32 -17.02
CA THR A 258 14.81 -4.76 -16.15
C THR A 258 13.41 -5.00 -16.72
N VAL A 259 12.45 -5.27 -15.85
CA VAL A 259 11.03 -5.44 -16.18
C VAL A 259 10.17 -4.82 -15.07
N PRO A 260 8.92 -4.41 -15.34
CA PRO A 260 8.01 -3.96 -14.29
C PRO A 260 7.82 -5.04 -13.23
N ILE A 261 7.54 -4.64 -11.99
CA ILE A 261 7.17 -5.58 -10.92
C ILE A 261 5.86 -6.31 -11.28
N GLY A 262 4.88 -5.60 -11.83
CA GLY A 262 3.58 -6.14 -12.20
C GLY A 262 2.46 -5.16 -11.86
N VAL A 263 1.68 -5.47 -10.82
CA VAL A 263 0.60 -4.62 -10.30
C VAL A 263 0.95 -4.12 -8.91
N LEU A 264 0.89 -2.80 -8.75
CA LEU A 264 1.12 -2.10 -7.50
C LEU A 264 -0.22 -1.78 -6.83
N LEU A 265 -0.29 -1.93 -5.50
CA LEU A 265 -1.38 -1.39 -4.70
C LEU A 265 -0.85 -0.28 -3.79
N VAL A 266 -1.29 0.95 -4.03
CA VAL A 266 -0.93 2.09 -3.18
C VAL A 266 -2.11 2.43 -2.27
N ILE A 267 -1.92 2.31 -0.97
CA ILE A 267 -2.92 2.65 0.05
C ILE A 267 -2.46 3.92 0.75
N PHE A 268 -3.27 4.99 0.69
CA PHE A 268 -2.83 6.30 1.18
C PHE A 268 -3.93 7.07 1.93
N GLU A 269 -3.53 7.79 2.97
CA GLU A 269 -4.40 8.58 3.83
C GLU A 269 -4.09 10.08 3.70
N SER A 270 -5.15 10.86 3.46
CA SER A 270 -5.20 12.32 3.51
C SER A 270 -4.13 12.98 2.64
N ARG A 271 -3.74 12.37 1.52
CA ARG A 271 -2.68 12.83 0.61
C ARG A 271 -3.11 12.71 -0.85
N PRO A 272 -4.02 13.57 -1.32
CA PRO A 272 -4.45 13.53 -2.72
C PRO A 272 -3.31 13.84 -3.69
N ASP A 273 -2.29 14.58 -3.26
CA ASP A 273 -1.06 14.87 -4.01
C ASP A 273 -0.23 13.61 -4.35
N CYS A 274 -0.36 12.54 -3.56
CA CYS A 274 0.31 11.26 -3.81
C CYS A 274 -0.18 10.61 -5.12
N LEU A 275 -1.47 10.73 -5.44
CA LEU A 275 -2.12 10.03 -6.56
C LEU A 275 -1.41 10.29 -7.91
N PRO A 276 -1.25 11.54 -8.38
CA PRO A 276 -0.58 11.80 -9.66
C PRO A 276 0.90 11.38 -9.64
N GLN A 277 1.59 11.42 -8.49
CA GLN A 277 3.00 11.00 -8.37
C GLN A 277 3.14 9.49 -8.60
N VAL A 278 2.37 8.68 -7.86
CA VAL A 278 2.45 7.22 -7.99
C VAL A 278 1.89 6.72 -9.31
N ALA A 279 0.88 7.41 -9.87
CA ALA A 279 0.39 7.16 -11.21
C ALA A 279 1.50 7.37 -12.26
N ALA A 280 2.19 8.50 -12.22
CA ALA A 280 3.27 8.80 -13.15
C ALA A 280 4.45 7.83 -13.02
N LEU A 281 4.83 7.46 -11.80
CA LEU A 281 5.89 6.47 -11.56
C LEU A 281 5.48 5.07 -12.04
N ALA A 282 4.23 4.65 -11.83
CA ALA A 282 3.71 3.38 -12.34
C ALA A 282 3.68 3.36 -13.88
N ILE A 283 3.22 4.45 -14.50
CA ILE A 283 3.24 4.61 -15.96
C ILE A 283 4.67 4.49 -16.47
N ALA A 284 5.60 5.29 -15.97
CA ALA A 284 7.00 5.30 -16.41
C ALA A 284 7.67 3.92 -16.28
N SER A 285 7.33 3.16 -15.23
CA SER A 285 7.89 1.83 -14.96
C SER A 285 7.12 0.69 -15.65
N GLY A 286 6.04 0.98 -16.37
CA GLY A 286 5.21 -0.02 -17.05
C GLY A 286 4.42 -0.93 -16.10
N ASN A 287 4.07 -0.45 -14.91
CA ASN A 287 3.29 -1.19 -13.92
C ASN A 287 1.79 -0.89 -14.04
N GLY A 288 0.96 -1.87 -13.72
CA GLY A 288 -0.44 -1.65 -13.36
C GLY A 288 -0.56 -1.06 -11.96
N LEU A 289 -1.62 -0.32 -11.68
CA LEU A 289 -1.79 0.38 -10.40
C LEU A 289 -3.23 0.33 -9.89
N LEU A 290 -3.38 -0.12 -8.64
CA LEU A 290 -4.57 0.03 -7.83
C LEU A 290 -4.34 1.11 -6.78
N LEU A 291 -5.24 2.09 -6.72
CA LEU A 291 -5.21 3.20 -5.77
C LEU A 291 -6.31 3.02 -4.73
N LYS A 292 -5.96 2.99 -3.45
CA LYS A 292 -6.93 3.01 -2.35
C LYS A 292 -6.69 4.24 -1.48
N GLY A 293 -7.46 5.29 -1.75
CA GLY A 293 -7.47 6.51 -0.95
C GLY A 293 -8.36 6.43 0.29
N GLY A 294 -8.07 7.29 1.26
CA GLY A 294 -8.94 7.59 2.40
C GLY A 294 -10.26 8.25 1.99
N LYS A 295 -11.29 8.08 2.82
CA LYS A 295 -12.66 8.61 2.59
C LYS A 295 -12.69 10.14 2.58
N GLU A 296 -11.78 10.76 3.32
CA GLU A 296 -11.62 12.20 3.48
C GLU A 296 -11.11 12.93 2.22
N ALA A 297 -10.58 12.20 1.23
CA ALA A 297 -10.05 12.78 -0.01
C ALA A 297 -10.84 12.33 -1.25
N THR A 298 -12.11 11.96 -1.09
CA THR A 298 -12.91 11.30 -2.13
C THR A 298 -13.07 12.19 -3.37
N HIS A 299 -13.36 13.49 -3.20
CA HIS A 299 -13.60 14.39 -4.32
C HIS A 299 -12.30 14.68 -5.09
N SER A 300 -11.21 14.94 -4.36
CA SER A 300 -9.88 15.19 -4.91
C SER A 300 -9.35 13.97 -5.67
N ASN A 301 -9.41 12.79 -5.07
CA ASN A 301 -8.90 11.57 -5.69
C ASN A 301 -9.68 11.21 -6.95
N ARG A 302 -11.01 11.44 -6.96
CA ARG A 302 -11.85 11.18 -8.13
C ARG A 302 -11.44 12.05 -9.32
N ILE A 303 -11.28 13.36 -9.14
CA ILE A 303 -10.87 14.23 -10.26
C ILE A 303 -9.45 13.91 -10.73
N LEU A 304 -8.50 13.68 -9.81
CA LEU A 304 -7.12 13.34 -10.18
C LEU A 304 -7.03 12.00 -10.92
N HIS A 305 -7.82 11.01 -10.52
CA HIS A 305 -7.92 9.72 -11.22
C HIS A 305 -8.53 9.88 -12.62
N LEU A 306 -9.57 10.71 -12.78
CA LEU A 306 -10.16 11.00 -14.09
C LEU A 306 -9.13 11.61 -15.05
N LEU A 307 -8.33 12.58 -14.58
CA LEU A 307 -7.26 13.17 -15.40
C LEU A 307 -6.16 12.16 -15.76
N ALA A 308 -5.81 11.26 -14.83
CA ALA A 308 -4.88 10.17 -15.13
C ALA A 308 -5.45 9.21 -16.19
N GLN A 309 -6.74 8.88 -16.13
CA GLN A 309 -7.41 8.07 -17.16
C GLN A 309 -7.51 8.79 -18.51
N GLU A 310 -7.72 10.10 -18.51
CA GLU A 310 -7.70 10.93 -19.73
C GLU A 310 -6.32 10.86 -20.40
N ALA A 311 -5.25 11.06 -19.63
CA ALA A 311 -3.89 10.95 -20.14
C ALA A 311 -3.55 9.55 -20.67
N LEU A 312 -3.95 8.49 -19.97
CA LEU A 312 -3.74 7.11 -20.43
C LEU A 312 -4.50 6.79 -21.74
N SER A 313 -5.57 7.53 -22.03
CA SER A 313 -6.43 7.24 -23.17
C SER A 313 -5.79 7.53 -24.52
N ILE A 314 -4.78 8.39 -24.56
CA ILE A 314 -4.05 8.73 -25.80
C ILE A 314 -3.42 7.50 -26.46
N HIS A 315 -3.04 6.49 -25.65
CA HIS A 315 -2.48 5.21 -26.10
C HIS A 315 -3.37 4.00 -25.74
N GLY A 316 -4.65 4.23 -25.42
CA GLY A 316 -5.62 3.16 -25.18
C GLY A 316 -5.41 2.32 -23.90
N VAL A 317 -4.67 2.84 -22.92
CA VAL A 317 -4.25 2.09 -21.71
C VAL A 317 -4.94 2.57 -20.43
N LYS A 318 -6.18 3.09 -20.56
CA LYS A 318 -7.02 3.58 -19.45
C LYS A 318 -7.14 2.60 -18.28
N GLU A 319 -7.14 1.31 -18.58
CA GLU A 319 -7.32 0.24 -17.60
C GLU A 319 -6.13 0.07 -16.64
N ALA A 320 -4.95 0.60 -16.99
CA ALA A 320 -3.74 0.42 -16.20
C ALA A 320 -3.80 1.04 -14.80
N ILE A 321 -4.64 2.07 -14.60
CA ILE A 321 -4.79 2.74 -13.30
C ILE A 321 -6.25 2.69 -12.85
N GLN A 322 -6.48 2.00 -11.73
CA GLN A 322 -7.79 1.85 -11.11
C GLN A 322 -7.84 2.55 -9.75
N LEU A 323 -8.98 3.19 -9.45
CA LEU A 323 -9.29 3.71 -8.14
C LEU A 323 -10.27 2.77 -7.44
N VAL A 324 -9.80 2.12 -6.37
CA VAL A 324 -10.60 1.19 -5.58
C VAL A 324 -11.61 1.97 -4.74
N ASN A 325 -12.84 1.46 -4.67
CA ASN A 325 -13.90 2.07 -3.89
C ASN A 325 -13.51 2.15 -2.39
N THR A 326 -13.89 3.24 -1.72
CA THR A 326 -13.58 3.45 -0.31
C THR A 326 -14.29 2.48 0.63
N ARG A 327 -15.30 1.77 0.14
CA ARG A 327 -16.02 0.69 0.86
C ARG A 327 -15.23 -0.61 0.97
N GLU A 328 -14.27 -0.86 0.08
CA GLU A 328 -13.45 -2.06 0.18
C GLU A 328 -12.52 -1.97 1.39
N GLU A 329 -12.53 -3.02 2.19
CA GLU A 329 -11.66 -3.15 3.35
C GLU A 329 -10.21 -3.37 2.90
N VAL A 330 -9.28 -2.73 3.61
CA VAL A 330 -7.85 -2.86 3.32
C VAL A 330 -7.40 -4.31 3.47
N GLU A 331 -7.99 -5.06 4.40
CA GLU A 331 -7.68 -6.47 4.61
C GLU A 331 -8.01 -7.35 3.42
N ASP A 332 -9.12 -7.07 2.72
CA ASP A 332 -9.52 -7.84 1.54
C ASP A 332 -8.53 -7.63 0.39
N LEU A 333 -8.11 -6.37 0.18
CA LEU A 333 -7.07 -6.03 -0.79
C LEU A 333 -5.74 -6.73 -0.49
N CYS A 334 -5.38 -6.86 0.78
CA CYS A 334 -4.15 -7.54 1.22
C CYS A 334 -4.15 -9.06 0.96
N ARG A 335 -5.30 -9.65 0.58
CA ARG A 335 -5.44 -11.08 0.27
C ARG A 335 -5.35 -11.39 -1.23
N LEU A 336 -5.23 -10.37 -2.08
CA LEU A 336 -5.18 -10.54 -3.54
C LEU A 336 -3.77 -10.88 -4.06
N ASP A 337 -3.10 -11.86 -3.45
CA ASP A 337 -1.70 -12.24 -3.72
C ASP A 337 -1.45 -12.75 -5.14
N LYS A 338 -2.49 -13.31 -5.78
CA LYS A 338 -2.43 -13.70 -7.20
C LYS A 338 -2.48 -12.52 -8.17
N MET A 339 -2.91 -11.34 -7.71
CA MET A 339 -3.16 -10.17 -8.57
C MET A 339 -2.19 -9.02 -8.30
N ILE A 340 -1.80 -8.81 -7.04
CA ILE A 340 -1.00 -7.68 -6.57
C ILE A 340 0.41 -8.16 -6.23
N ASP A 341 1.41 -7.51 -6.81
CA ASP A 341 2.80 -7.91 -6.70
C ASP A 341 3.59 -7.07 -5.67
N LEU A 342 3.09 -5.88 -5.32
CA LEU A 342 3.68 -5.00 -4.28
C LEU A 342 2.63 -4.06 -3.65
N ILE A 343 2.64 -3.94 -2.32
CA ILE A 343 1.83 -2.97 -1.58
C ILE A 343 2.71 -1.83 -1.08
N ILE A 344 2.25 -0.59 -1.27
CA ILE A 344 2.94 0.64 -0.83
C ILE A 344 2.01 1.46 0.06
N PRO A 345 2.12 1.36 1.40
CA PRO A 345 1.35 2.18 2.32
C PRO A 345 1.95 3.58 2.49
N ARG A 346 1.12 4.62 2.37
CA ARG A 346 1.47 6.03 2.62
C ARG A 346 0.50 6.64 3.62
N GLY A 347 0.80 6.51 4.90
CA GLY A 347 -0.11 6.94 5.97
C GLY A 347 0.55 7.07 7.32
N SER A 348 -0.22 6.86 8.37
CA SER A 348 0.30 6.75 9.73
C SER A 348 1.12 5.47 9.94
N SER A 349 2.01 5.46 10.94
CA SER A 349 2.73 4.25 11.38
C SER A 349 1.79 3.10 11.72
N GLN A 350 0.60 3.43 12.24
CA GLN A 350 -0.42 2.44 12.58
C GLN A 350 -0.97 1.75 11.33
N LEU A 351 -1.37 2.53 10.32
CA LEU A 351 -1.81 2.00 9.02
C LEU A 351 -0.74 1.07 8.41
N VAL A 352 0.53 1.51 8.39
CA VAL A 352 1.63 0.72 7.82
C VAL A 352 1.75 -0.62 8.54
N ARG A 353 1.71 -0.63 9.88
CA ARG A 353 1.80 -1.86 10.68
C ARG A 353 0.61 -2.78 10.45
N ASP A 354 -0.59 -2.24 10.30
CA ASP A 354 -1.80 -3.05 10.09
C ASP A 354 -1.77 -3.70 8.70
N ILE A 355 -1.34 -2.96 7.67
CA ILE A 355 -1.11 -3.52 6.32
C ILE A 355 -0.02 -4.59 6.34
N GLN A 356 1.11 -4.37 7.02
CA GLN A 356 2.17 -5.36 7.15
C GLN A 356 1.70 -6.66 7.83
N LYS A 357 0.78 -6.57 8.79
CA LYS A 357 0.19 -7.74 9.45
C LYS A 357 -0.83 -8.46 8.56
N ALA A 358 -1.63 -7.70 7.80
CA ALA A 358 -2.68 -8.23 6.95
C ALA A 358 -2.14 -8.84 5.65
N ALA A 359 -1.08 -8.25 5.07
CA ALA A 359 -0.46 -8.68 3.82
C ALA A 359 0.34 -9.98 4.01
N LYS A 360 -0.34 -11.11 3.81
CA LYS A 360 0.30 -12.43 3.75
C LYS A 360 0.57 -12.80 2.30
N GLY A 361 1.85 -12.92 1.94
CA GLY A 361 2.29 -13.34 0.61
C GLY A 361 2.65 -12.19 -0.34
N ILE A 362 2.11 -11.00 -0.11
CA ILE A 362 2.44 -9.81 -0.91
C ILE A 362 3.53 -8.98 -0.20
N PRO A 363 4.65 -8.65 -0.87
CA PRO A 363 5.64 -7.75 -0.32
C PRO A 363 5.05 -6.37 0.00
N VAL A 364 5.48 -5.78 1.12
CA VAL A 364 5.09 -4.42 1.54
C VAL A 364 6.32 -3.53 1.56
N MET A 365 6.29 -2.43 0.81
CA MET A 365 7.37 -1.43 0.75
C MET A 365 6.98 -0.14 1.44
N GLY A 366 7.73 0.24 2.47
CA GLY A 366 7.57 1.51 3.16
C GLY A 366 8.41 1.54 4.43
N HIS A 367 8.08 2.44 5.34
CA HIS A 367 8.67 2.52 6.67
C HIS A 367 7.55 2.69 7.70
N SER A 368 7.69 2.07 8.87
CA SER A 368 6.71 2.19 9.96
C SER A 368 7.05 3.29 10.95
N GLU A 369 8.29 3.79 10.96
CA GLU A 369 8.80 4.75 11.95
C GLU A 369 10.00 5.54 11.41
N GLY A 370 10.19 6.73 11.97
CA GLY A 370 11.13 7.76 11.54
C GLY A 370 12.06 8.28 12.64
N ILE A 371 12.62 7.38 13.47
CA ILE A 371 13.50 7.76 14.59
C ILE A 371 14.89 8.10 14.03
N CYS A 372 15.07 9.36 13.65
CA CYS A 372 16.27 9.89 13.02
C CYS A 372 17.19 10.57 14.04
N HIS A 373 18.50 10.38 13.88
CA HIS A 373 19.51 10.96 14.75
C HIS A 373 20.38 11.99 14.03
N MET A 374 20.89 12.94 14.81
CA MET A 374 22.01 13.78 14.42
C MET A 374 23.07 13.71 15.52
N TYR A 375 24.28 13.30 15.15
CA TYR A 375 25.43 13.26 16.04
C TYR A 375 26.31 14.49 15.81
N VAL A 376 26.47 15.29 16.87
CA VAL A 376 27.38 16.44 16.91
C VAL A 376 28.70 15.99 17.52
N ASP A 377 29.69 15.81 16.66
CA ASP A 377 31.04 15.36 16.99
C ASP A 377 31.86 16.43 17.69
N SER A 378 32.93 16.05 18.42
CA SER A 378 33.82 16.99 19.10
C SER A 378 34.43 18.05 18.20
N GLU A 379 34.64 17.75 16.91
CA GLU A 379 35.21 18.67 15.93
C GLU A 379 34.14 19.35 15.06
N ALA A 380 32.90 19.44 15.53
CA ALA A 380 31.82 20.13 14.82
C ALA A 380 32.04 21.65 14.74
N SER A 381 31.79 22.22 13.55
CA SER A 381 31.78 23.67 13.36
C SER A 381 30.57 24.31 14.06
N VAL A 382 30.85 25.27 14.94
CA VAL A 382 29.84 26.05 15.68
C VAL A 382 28.80 26.68 14.74
N ASP A 383 29.26 27.21 13.60
CA ASP A 383 28.41 27.92 12.63
C ASP A 383 27.43 26.97 11.90
N LYS A 384 27.80 25.70 11.75
CA LYS A 384 26.99 24.70 11.01
C LYS A 384 25.93 24.05 11.89
N VAL A 385 26.27 23.71 13.14
CA VAL A 385 25.41 22.88 13.99
C VAL A 385 24.04 23.52 14.21
N THR A 386 23.99 24.78 14.62
CA THR A 386 22.73 25.46 14.96
C THR A 386 21.74 25.47 13.80
N ARG A 387 22.21 25.75 12.57
CA ARG A 387 21.34 25.75 11.37
C ARG A 387 20.92 24.34 10.96
N LEU A 388 21.78 23.34 11.11
CA LEU A 388 21.48 21.95 10.76
C LEU A 388 20.47 21.32 11.72
N VAL A 389 20.64 21.54 13.03
CA VAL A 389 19.69 21.06 14.05
C VAL A 389 18.33 21.75 13.89
N ARG A 390 18.32 23.08 13.70
CA ARG A 390 17.08 23.84 13.47
C ARG A 390 16.31 23.30 12.28
N ASP A 391 16.97 23.16 11.13
CA ASP A 391 16.32 22.68 9.91
C ASP A 391 15.79 21.25 10.08
N SER A 392 16.61 20.37 10.67
CA SER A 392 16.25 18.96 10.86
C SER A 392 15.05 18.75 11.79
N LYS A 393 14.88 19.59 12.84
CA LYS A 393 13.76 19.48 13.79
C LYS A 393 12.56 20.34 13.43
N CYS A 394 12.77 21.60 13.03
CA CYS A 394 11.74 22.63 13.02
C CYS A 394 11.11 22.90 11.65
N GLU A 395 11.76 22.52 10.54
CA GLU A 395 11.25 22.81 9.18
C GLU A 395 9.90 22.13 8.92
N TYR A 396 9.82 20.82 9.22
CA TYR A 396 8.58 20.07 9.19
C TYR A 396 8.60 18.94 10.23
N PRO A 397 8.22 19.24 11.50
CA PRO A 397 8.39 18.31 12.62
C PRO A 397 7.62 16.98 12.49
N ALA A 398 6.53 16.97 11.69
CA ALA A 398 5.71 15.78 11.45
C ALA A 398 6.17 14.95 10.24
N ALA A 399 7.34 15.25 9.67
CA ALA A 399 7.98 14.44 8.63
C ALA A 399 8.69 13.23 9.25
N CYS A 400 8.68 12.10 8.56
CA CYS A 400 9.32 10.86 9.03
C CYS A 400 10.86 10.91 9.07
N ASN A 401 11.46 11.96 8.50
CA ASN A 401 12.89 12.24 8.57
C ASN A 401 13.18 13.50 9.40
N ALA A 402 12.23 13.96 10.23
CA ALA A 402 12.53 14.98 11.23
C ALA A 402 13.49 14.41 12.27
N LEU A 403 14.37 15.25 12.81
CA LEU A 403 15.27 14.88 13.89
C LEU A 403 14.46 14.52 15.14
N GLU A 404 14.74 13.37 15.75
CA GLU A 404 14.07 12.94 17.00
C GLU A 404 15.05 12.80 18.17
N THR A 405 16.31 12.47 17.89
CA THR A 405 17.36 12.38 18.91
C THR A 405 18.63 13.10 18.47
N LEU A 406 19.06 14.09 19.25
CA LEU A 406 20.34 14.77 19.09
C LEU A 406 21.38 14.13 20.01
N LEU A 407 22.39 13.50 19.42
CA LEU A 407 23.53 12.92 20.14
C LEU A 407 24.65 13.96 20.19
N ILE A 408 25.17 14.26 21.38
CA ILE A 408 26.19 15.29 21.57
C ILE A 408 27.43 14.67 22.18
N HIS A 409 28.59 14.91 21.57
CA HIS A 409 29.86 14.48 22.15
C HIS A 409 30.11 15.15 23.51
N ARG A 410 30.53 14.38 24.51
CA ARG A 410 30.71 14.84 25.91
C ARG A 410 31.53 16.13 26.05
N ASP A 411 32.56 16.28 25.22
CA ASP A 411 33.50 17.41 25.29
C ASP A 411 32.83 18.75 24.92
N LEU A 412 31.67 18.70 24.25
CA LEU A 412 30.92 19.89 23.87
C LEU A 412 30.02 20.45 24.98
N LEU A 413 29.70 19.66 26.02
CA LEU A 413 28.70 20.05 27.04
C LEU A 413 29.03 21.35 27.78
N ARG A 414 30.30 21.73 27.87
CA ARG A 414 30.76 22.95 28.56
C ARG A 414 31.31 23.99 27.58
N THR A 415 30.77 24.01 26.36
CA THR A 415 31.21 24.91 25.30
C THR A 415 30.09 25.88 24.90
N PRO A 416 30.43 27.08 24.38
CA PRO A 416 29.43 28.02 23.87
C PRO A 416 28.55 27.45 22.75
N LEU A 417 29.01 26.41 22.05
CA LEU A 417 28.24 25.71 21.03
C LEU A 417 27.00 25.04 21.64
N PHE A 418 27.17 24.36 22.77
CA PHE A 418 26.06 23.69 23.44
C PHE A 418 25.01 24.70 23.92
N ASP A 419 25.44 25.83 24.51
CA ASP A 419 24.54 26.90 24.93
C ASP A 419 23.72 27.46 23.75
N GLN A 420 24.36 27.68 22.59
CA GLN A 420 23.69 28.14 21.38
C GLN A 420 22.63 27.17 20.86
N ILE A 421 22.88 25.85 20.94
CA ILE A 421 21.90 24.83 20.55
C ILE A 421 20.67 24.92 21.47
N ILE A 422 20.88 24.95 22.79
CA ILE A 422 19.78 24.98 23.77
C ILE A 422 18.97 26.28 23.65
N ASP A 423 19.63 27.42 23.51
CA ASP A 423 18.95 28.70 23.33
C ASP A 423 18.16 28.75 22.01
N MET A 424 18.72 28.22 20.92
CA MET A 424 18.00 28.10 19.65
C MET A 424 16.75 27.21 19.80
N LEU A 425 16.88 26.02 20.39
CA LEU A 425 15.75 25.11 20.61
C LEU A 425 14.66 25.77 21.46
N ARG A 426 15.03 26.53 22.49
CA ARG A 426 14.08 27.29 23.30
C ARG A 426 13.35 28.37 22.50
N VAL A 427 14.06 29.11 21.65
CA VAL A 427 13.48 30.13 20.76
C VAL A 427 12.49 29.51 19.78
N GLU A 428 12.81 28.36 19.21
CA GLU A 428 11.94 27.58 18.33
C GLU A 428 10.83 26.80 19.08
N GLN A 429 10.73 26.98 20.41
CA GLN A 429 9.74 26.34 21.28
C GLN A 429 9.82 24.80 21.29
N VAL A 430 11.01 24.24 21.05
CA VAL A 430 11.25 22.80 21.12
C VAL A 430 11.38 22.38 22.59
N LYS A 431 10.54 21.42 22.99
CA LYS A 431 10.60 20.82 24.32
C LYS A 431 11.66 19.72 24.35
N ILE A 432 12.63 19.88 25.23
CA ILE A 432 13.78 19.00 25.35
C ILE A 432 13.47 17.89 26.36
N HIS A 433 13.74 16.64 25.95
CA HIS A 433 13.76 15.48 26.84
C HIS A 433 15.18 14.99 27.03
N ALA A 434 15.59 14.79 28.27
CA ALA A 434 16.95 14.37 28.57
C ALA A 434 17.09 12.85 28.50
N GLY A 435 18.09 12.37 27.75
CA GLY A 435 18.57 11.00 27.84
C GLY A 435 19.26 10.74 29.19
N PRO A 436 19.32 9.48 29.66
CA PRO A 436 19.91 9.14 30.96
C PRO A 436 21.35 9.67 31.15
N LYS A 437 22.20 9.59 30.12
CA LYS A 437 23.59 10.04 30.23
C LYS A 437 23.65 11.57 30.26
N PHE A 438 22.88 12.26 29.43
CA PHE A 438 22.75 13.72 29.47
C PHE A 438 22.22 14.23 30.82
N ALA A 439 21.18 13.59 31.38
CA ALA A 439 20.63 13.95 32.69
C ALA A 439 21.67 13.87 33.81
N SER A 440 22.59 12.90 33.75
CA SER A 440 23.67 12.75 34.74
C SER A 440 24.67 13.92 34.78
N TYR A 441 24.76 14.71 33.71
CA TYR A 441 25.62 15.90 33.64
C TYR A 441 24.93 17.19 34.15
N LEU A 442 23.62 17.16 34.41
CA LEU A 442 22.83 18.33 34.77
C LEU A 442 22.51 18.33 36.26
N THR A 443 22.65 19.48 36.91
CA THR A 443 22.15 19.68 38.29
C THR A 443 20.62 19.76 38.32
N PHE A 444 20.01 20.31 37.26
CA PHE A 444 18.57 20.34 37.04
C PHE A 444 18.31 19.88 35.62
N SER A 445 17.82 18.66 35.44
CA SER A 445 17.54 18.10 34.13
C SER A 445 16.13 18.49 33.65
N PRO A 446 15.93 18.66 32.34
CA PRO A 446 14.62 18.52 31.71
C PRO A 446 13.99 17.16 32.05
N SER A 447 12.72 16.95 31.63
CA SER A 447 12.06 15.66 31.79
C SER A 447 12.89 14.55 31.15
N GLU A 448 13.21 13.53 31.94
CA GLU A 448 13.94 12.37 31.44
C GLU A 448 13.05 11.55 30.49
N VAL A 449 13.65 11.02 29.42
CA VAL A 449 12.94 10.18 28.46
C VAL A 449 12.47 8.87 29.09
N LYS A 450 11.26 8.44 28.72
CA LYS A 450 10.78 7.08 29.05
C LYS A 450 11.36 6.02 28.11
N SER A 451 11.71 6.42 26.89
CA SER A 451 12.23 5.55 25.84
C SER A 451 13.06 6.39 24.87
N LEU A 452 14.25 5.87 24.52
CA LEU A 452 15.08 6.40 23.43
C LEU A 452 14.56 5.98 22.04
N ARG A 453 13.48 5.20 21.97
CA ARG A 453 12.81 4.78 20.72
C ARG A 453 11.50 5.54 20.50
N THR A 454 11.53 6.86 20.60
CA THR A 454 10.33 7.69 20.49
C THR A 454 10.43 8.56 19.24
N GLU A 455 9.51 8.37 18.31
CA GLU A 455 9.22 9.34 17.24
C GLU A 455 8.18 10.32 17.80
N TYR A 456 8.56 11.57 17.98
CA TYR A 456 7.69 12.59 18.58
C TYR A 456 6.74 13.18 17.53
N GLY A 457 7.23 13.41 16.31
CA GLY A 457 6.43 13.96 15.21
C GLY A 457 5.95 15.41 15.45
N ASP A 458 6.54 16.11 16.42
CA ASP A 458 6.21 17.47 16.84
C ASP A 458 7.47 18.24 17.28
N LEU A 459 7.30 19.42 17.90
CA LEU A 459 8.39 20.21 18.47
C LEU A 459 8.87 19.66 19.83
N GLU A 460 9.14 18.37 19.89
CA GLU A 460 9.84 17.69 20.99
C GLU A 460 11.14 17.05 20.47
N LEU A 461 12.19 17.02 21.29
CA LEU A 461 13.52 16.48 20.90
C LEU A 461 14.19 15.79 22.08
N CYS A 462 14.68 14.56 21.88
CA CYS A 462 15.57 13.91 22.83
C CYS A 462 17.01 14.43 22.66
N ILE A 463 17.69 14.77 23.76
CA ILE A 463 19.13 15.05 23.77
C ILE A 463 19.82 14.00 24.62
N GLU A 464 20.81 13.33 24.04
CA GLU A 464 21.64 12.33 24.73
C GLU A 464 23.12 12.60 24.51
N VAL A 465 23.94 12.26 25.51
CA VAL A 465 25.40 12.45 25.47
C VAL A 465 26.07 11.14 25.07
N VAL A 466 27.13 11.23 24.26
CA VAL A 466 27.98 10.11 23.85
C VAL A 466 29.46 10.48 24.01
N ASP A 467 30.31 9.48 24.24
CA ASP A 467 31.75 9.65 24.52
C ASP A 467 32.61 9.61 23.25
N SER A 468 32.05 9.14 22.13
CA SER A 468 32.79 8.98 20.86
C SER A 468 31.84 8.72 19.69
N VAL A 469 32.38 8.78 18.48
CA VAL A 469 31.69 8.39 17.23
C VAL A 469 31.21 6.93 17.29
N GLN A 470 31.97 6.03 17.91
CA GLN A 470 31.56 4.62 18.04
C GLN A 470 30.32 4.47 18.92
N GLU A 471 30.27 5.16 20.06
CA GLU A 471 29.08 5.11 20.92
C GLU A 471 27.87 5.77 20.23
N ALA A 472 28.09 6.81 19.41
CA ALA A 472 27.04 7.39 18.58
C ALA A 472 26.47 6.37 17.58
N ILE A 473 27.33 5.64 16.87
CA ILE A 473 26.93 4.57 15.93
C ILE A 473 26.17 3.47 16.67
N ASP A 474 26.69 2.99 17.80
CA ASP A 474 26.06 1.96 18.61
C ASP A 474 24.67 2.40 19.10
N HIS A 475 24.53 3.67 19.49
CA HIS A 475 23.24 4.26 19.86
C HIS A 475 22.27 4.26 18.68
N ILE A 476 22.70 4.72 17.51
CA ILE A 476 21.87 4.79 16.29
C ILE A 476 21.40 3.39 15.88
N HIS A 477 22.30 2.41 15.81
CA HIS A 477 21.93 1.02 15.50
C HIS A 477 20.97 0.43 16.53
N LYS A 478 21.18 0.76 17.80
CA LYS A 478 20.34 0.24 18.87
C LYS A 478 18.96 0.85 18.83
N TYR A 479 18.82 2.17 18.72
CA TYR A 479 17.56 2.89 18.98
C TYR A 479 16.86 3.47 17.74
N GLY A 480 17.59 3.69 16.65
CA GLY A 480 17.04 4.26 15.42
C GLY A 480 16.22 3.28 14.60
N SER A 481 15.44 3.85 13.67
CA SER A 481 14.62 3.09 12.73
C SER A 481 15.35 2.75 11.43
N SER A 482 16.67 3.01 11.36
CA SER A 482 17.47 2.90 10.14
C SER A 482 16.94 3.75 8.97
N HIS A 483 16.34 4.90 9.27
CA HIS A 483 15.79 5.83 8.27
C HIS A 483 16.85 6.81 7.77
N THR A 484 17.08 7.90 8.50
CA THR A 484 18.05 8.93 8.14
C THR A 484 18.85 9.33 9.36
N ASP A 485 20.18 9.24 9.30
CA ASP A 485 21.04 9.62 10.42
C ASP A 485 22.24 10.44 9.94
N VAL A 486 22.67 11.40 10.76
CA VAL A 486 23.61 12.46 10.34
C VAL A 486 24.76 12.59 11.31
N ILE A 487 25.97 12.83 10.80
CA ILE A 487 27.10 13.36 11.56
C ILE A 487 27.37 14.82 11.19
N VAL A 488 27.65 15.64 12.19
CA VAL A 488 28.15 17.01 12.04
C VAL A 488 29.58 17.07 12.59
N THR A 489 30.56 17.23 11.72
CA THR A 489 32.00 17.27 12.05
C THR A 489 32.79 17.97 10.95
N GLU A 490 33.91 18.61 11.29
CA GLU A 490 34.95 19.00 10.32
C GLU A 490 36.03 17.93 10.14
N ASN A 491 36.03 16.87 10.97
CA ASN A 491 36.97 15.77 10.85
C ASN A 491 36.51 14.76 9.78
N GLU A 492 37.13 14.83 8.61
CA GLU A 492 36.84 13.94 7.47
C GLU A 492 36.95 12.45 7.82
N LYS A 493 37.91 12.05 8.67
CA LYS A 493 38.05 10.64 9.07
C LYS A 493 36.87 10.17 9.92
N ALA A 494 36.39 11.02 10.82
CA ALA A 494 35.20 10.72 11.62
C ALA A 494 33.94 10.68 10.75
N ALA A 495 33.83 11.60 9.78
CA ALA A 495 32.73 11.64 8.83
C ALA A 495 32.64 10.36 7.98
N GLU A 496 33.75 9.97 7.34
CA GLU A 496 33.80 8.75 6.52
C GLU A 496 33.60 7.48 7.36
N PHE A 497 34.14 7.45 8.58
CA PHE A 497 33.89 6.34 9.51
C PHE A 497 32.39 6.22 9.82
N PHE A 498 31.71 7.33 10.12
CA PHE A 498 30.28 7.33 10.38
C PHE A 498 29.46 6.92 9.14
N LEU A 499 29.76 7.48 7.97
CA LEU A 499 29.09 7.15 6.70
C LEU A 499 29.20 5.65 6.36
N GLN A 500 30.34 5.03 6.67
CA GLN A 500 30.57 3.62 6.40
C GLN A 500 29.90 2.68 7.41
N HIS A 501 29.82 3.07 8.69
CA HIS A 501 29.42 2.17 9.77
C HIS A 501 27.96 2.34 10.22
N VAL A 502 27.34 3.50 9.99
CA VAL A 502 25.90 3.66 10.21
C VAL A 502 25.13 2.94 9.11
N ASP A 503 24.18 2.08 9.49
CA ASP A 503 23.46 1.20 8.57
C ASP A 503 22.01 1.64 8.42
N SER A 504 21.84 2.92 8.08
CA SER A 504 20.55 3.54 7.81
C SER A 504 20.32 3.64 6.31
N ALA A 505 19.06 3.85 5.91
CA ALA A 505 18.71 4.00 4.50
C ALA A 505 19.36 5.25 3.88
N CYS A 506 19.55 6.30 4.69
CA CYS A 506 20.27 7.52 4.34
C CYS A 506 21.25 7.87 5.47
N VAL A 507 22.51 8.14 5.13
CA VAL A 507 23.52 8.61 6.09
C VAL A 507 24.16 9.86 5.54
N PHE A 508 24.16 10.95 6.31
CA PHE A 508 24.65 12.25 5.83
C PHE A 508 25.80 12.79 6.67
N TRP A 509 26.64 13.59 6.02
CA TRP A 509 27.68 14.40 6.64
C TRP A 509 27.37 15.87 6.42
N ASN A 510 27.26 16.65 7.50
CA ASN A 510 27.04 18.10 7.46
C ASN A 510 25.81 18.56 6.63
N ALA A 511 24.77 17.73 6.56
CA ALA A 511 23.51 18.03 5.87
C ALA A 511 22.31 17.61 6.72
N SER A 512 21.22 18.36 6.62
CA SER A 512 19.99 18.13 7.39
C SER A 512 19.38 16.75 7.07
N THR A 513 18.74 16.11 8.06
CA THR A 513 17.99 14.86 7.87
C THR A 513 16.86 15.04 6.84
N ARG A 514 16.35 16.27 6.68
CA ARG A 514 15.24 16.61 5.77
C ARG A 514 15.55 16.42 4.29
N PHE A 515 16.82 16.25 3.94
CA PHE A 515 17.24 15.97 2.57
C PHE A 515 16.85 14.58 2.07
N SER A 516 16.53 13.62 2.95
CA SER A 516 16.10 12.27 2.54
C SER A 516 14.69 12.29 1.93
N ASP A 517 14.61 12.62 0.64
CA ASP A 517 13.39 12.85 -0.11
C ASP A 517 13.70 12.64 -1.60
N GLY A 518 12.81 11.96 -2.33
CA GLY A 518 13.06 11.57 -3.72
C GLY A 518 13.31 12.75 -4.65
N TYR A 519 12.57 13.86 -4.50
CA TYR A 519 12.80 15.06 -5.31
C TYR A 519 14.16 15.69 -4.96
N ARG A 520 14.48 15.82 -3.67
CA ARG A 520 15.78 16.36 -3.22
C ARG A 520 16.97 15.51 -3.65
N PHE A 521 16.78 14.20 -3.83
CA PHE A 521 17.79 13.27 -4.35
C PHE A 521 17.90 13.26 -5.88
N GLY A 522 17.08 14.05 -6.59
CA GLY A 522 17.09 14.10 -8.05
C GLY A 522 16.35 12.94 -8.73
N LEU A 523 15.48 12.23 -8.02
CA LEU A 523 14.64 11.15 -8.56
C LEU A 523 13.35 11.67 -9.22
N GLY A 524 13.09 12.98 -9.15
CA GLY A 524 11.88 13.64 -9.65
C GLY A 524 10.66 13.46 -8.75
N ALA A 525 10.35 12.22 -8.36
CA ALA A 525 9.34 11.88 -7.36
C ALA A 525 9.70 10.61 -6.59
N GLU A 526 8.91 10.29 -5.58
CA GLU A 526 9.03 9.05 -4.80
C GLU A 526 7.67 8.38 -4.58
N VAL A 527 7.64 7.05 -4.63
CA VAL A 527 6.49 6.29 -4.12
C VAL A 527 6.46 6.22 -2.60
N GLY A 528 7.60 6.47 -1.94
CA GLY A 528 7.78 6.51 -0.50
C GLY A 528 9.25 6.31 -0.12
N ILE A 529 9.52 6.22 1.17
CA ILE A 529 10.85 5.90 1.70
C ILE A 529 10.82 4.47 2.25
N SER A 530 11.82 3.67 1.92
CA SER A 530 11.95 2.29 2.41
C SER A 530 13.13 2.18 3.38
N THR A 531 12.88 1.65 4.57
CA THR A 531 13.95 1.24 5.50
C THR A 531 14.34 -0.23 5.34
N SER A 532 13.68 -0.95 4.43
CA SER A 532 14.00 -2.34 4.11
C SER A 532 15.41 -2.48 3.51
N ARG A 533 16.05 -3.61 3.79
CA ARG A 533 17.38 -3.95 3.26
C ARG A 533 17.34 -4.75 1.96
N ILE A 534 16.14 -5.16 1.54
CA ILE A 534 15.93 -5.92 0.31
C ILE A 534 15.18 -5.06 -0.72
N HIS A 535 15.46 -5.33 -2.00
CA HIS A 535 14.84 -4.68 -3.16
C HIS A 535 15.19 -3.20 -3.33
N ALA A 536 14.61 -2.31 -2.51
CA ALA A 536 14.85 -0.86 -2.58
C ALA A 536 14.96 -0.26 -1.16
N ARG A 537 15.88 0.68 -0.97
CA ARG A 537 16.20 1.31 0.32
C ARG A 537 16.44 2.80 0.14
N GLY A 538 15.93 3.61 1.06
CA GLY A 538 15.89 5.07 0.96
C GLY A 538 14.68 5.58 0.18
N PRO A 539 14.71 6.83 -0.32
CA PRO A 539 13.69 7.35 -1.22
C PRO A 539 13.56 6.46 -2.47
N VAL A 540 12.36 5.94 -2.70
CA VAL A 540 12.10 4.99 -3.77
C VAL A 540 11.50 5.71 -4.97
N GLY A 541 12.32 5.92 -6.00
CA GLY A 541 11.90 6.40 -7.30
C GLY A 541 11.50 5.28 -8.26
N LEU A 542 11.58 5.58 -9.56
CA LEU A 542 11.20 4.68 -10.65
C LEU A 542 11.87 3.30 -10.60
N GLU A 543 13.17 3.25 -10.34
CA GLU A 543 13.97 2.02 -10.34
C GLU A 543 13.50 1.01 -9.28
N GLY A 544 12.98 1.50 -8.14
CA GLY A 544 12.43 0.62 -7.11
C GLY A 544 11.09 -0.01 -7.49
N LEU A 545 10.52 0.34 -8.63
CA LEU A 545 9.30 -0.26 -9.19
C LEU A 545 9.60 -1.26 -10.31
N LEU A 546 10.88 -1.62 -10.50
CA LEU A 546 11.34 -2.58 -11.48
C LEU A 546 11.95 -3.80 -10.79
N THR A 547 11.85 -4.95 -11.43
CA THR A 547 12.60 -6.17 -11.09
C THR A 547 13.42 -6.62 -12.30
N THR A 548 14.00 -7.82 -12.26
CA THR A 548 14.83 -8.34 -13.34
C THR A 548 14.35 -9.67 -13.88
N LYS A 549 14.65 -9.94 -15.15
CA LYS A 549 14.37 -11.21 -15.83
C LYS A 549 15.59 -11.66 -16.63
N TRP A 550 15.86 -12.97 -16.60
CA TRP A 550 16.90 -13.61 -17.41
C TRP A 550 16.34 -14.09 -18.74
N LEU A 551 17.01 -13.74 -19.83
CA LEU A 551 16.69 -14.12 -21.20
C LEU A 551 17.86 -14.92 -21.76
N LEU A 552 17.66 -16.23 -21.98
CA LEU A 552 18.65 -17.10 -22.59
C LEU A 552 18.23 -17.40 -24.04
N ARG A 553 19.07 -17.04 -25.00
CA ARG A 553 18.85 -17.32 -26.43
C ARG A 553 19.89 -18.33 -26.89
N GLY A 554 19.42 -19.49 -27.35
CA GLY A 554 20.25 -20.57 -27.88
C GLY A 554 19.74 -21.03 -29.24
N GLN A 555 20.50 -21.93 -29.87
CA GLN A 555 20.13 -22.60 -31.12
C GLN A 555 19.34 -23.90 -30.84
N ASP A 556 19.97 -24.84 -30.14
CA ASP A 556 19.45 -26.17 -29.80
C ASP A 556 20.15 -26.76 -28.56
N HIS A 557 20.71 -25.89 -27.73
CA HIS A 557 21.56 -26.26 -26.61
C HIS A 557 20.85 -27.14 -25.58
N VAL A 558 21.48 -28.26 -25.23
CA VAL A 558 21.08 -29.14 -24.13
C VAL A 558 22.18 -29.23 -23.08
N VAL A 559 21.81 -29.36 -21.81
CA VAL A 559 22.77 -29.34 -20.68
C VAL A 559 23.76 -30.52 -20.74
N SER A 560 23.33 -31.67 -21.28
CA SER A 560 24.18 -32.86 -21.42
C SER A 560 25.42 -32.62 -22.29
N ASP A 561 25.33 -31.73 -23.28
CA ASP A 561 26.46 -31.39 -24.15
C ASP A 561 27.57 -30.63 -23.40
N PHE A 562 27.28 -30.10 -22.20
CA PHE A 562 28.24 -29.41 -21.33
C PHE A 562 28.72 -30.28 -20.16
N SER A 563 28.34 -31.56 -20.13
CA SER A 563 28.82 -32.51 -19.12
C SER A 563 30.31 -32.83 -19.30
N GLU A 564 30.91 -33.55 -18.35
CA GLU A 564 32.33 -33.95 -18.40
C GLU A 564 32.70 -34.72 -19.70
N HIS A 565 31.74 -35.44 -20.27
CA HIS A 565 31.88 -36.17 -21.53
C HIS A 565 31.11 -35.51 -22.70
N GLY A 566 30.65 -34.28 -22.50
CA GLY A 566 29.91 -33.50 -23.48
C GLY A 566 30.77 -32.94 -24.61
N SER A 567 30.12 -32.50 -25.68
CA SER A 567 30.79 -31.99 -26.89
C SER A 567 31.03 -30.47 -26.88
N LEU A 568 30.38 -29.75 -25.96
CA LEU A 568 30.42 -28.30 -25.84
C LEU A 568 31.10 -27.86 -24.54
N LYS A 569 31.57 -26.61 -24.53
CA LYS A 569 32.22 -25.99 -23.37
C LYS A 569 31.66 -24.59 -23.12
N TYR A 570 31.65 -24.21 -21.85
CA TYR A 570 31.31 -22.84 -21.47
C TYR A 570 32.44 -21.86 -21.81
N LEU A 571 32.04 -20.63 -22.14
CA LEU A 571 32.92 -19.47 -22.39
C LEU A 571 32.80 -18.44 -21.26
N HIS A 572 31.59 -18.16 -20.79
CA HIS A 572 31.29 -17.16 -19.75
C HIS A 572 31.93 -15.77 -20.00
N GLU A 573 31.91 -15.32 -21.26
CA GLU A 573 32.48 -14.03 -21.64
C GLU A 573 31.46 -12.92 -21.40
N ASN A 574 31.76 -11.97 -20.53
CA ASN A 574 30.94 -10.76 -20.39
C ASN A 574 31.00 -9.93 -21.68
N LEU A 575 29.83 -9.56 -22.20
CA LEU A 575 29.70 -8.72 -23.39
C LEU A 575 29.40 -7.26 -22.98
N PRO A 576 29.79 -6.27 -23.80
CA PRO A 576 29.47 -4.87 -23.55
C PRO A 576 27.95 -4.65 -23.45
N VAL A 577 27.58 -3.79 -22.52
CA VAL A 577 26.22 -3.28 -22.31
C VAL A 577 26.24 -1.76 -22.58
N PRO A 578 25.21 -1.18 -23.23
CA PRO A 578 25.14 0.26 -23.43
C PRO A 578 25.31 1.02 -22.11
N GLN A 579 26.17 2.04 -22.10
CA GLN A 579 26.32 2.91 -20.94
C GLN A 579 25.05 3.76 -20.77
N ARG A 580 24.69 4.07 -19.52
CA ARG A 580 23.57 4.96 -19.22
C ARG A 580 23.87 6.35 -19.74
N ASN A 581 22.86 7.00 -20.32
CA ASN A 581 22.93 8.43 -20.57
C ASN A 581 23.00 9.14 -19.22
N THR A 582 24.03 9.96 -19.02
CA THR A 582 24.06 10.92 -17.91
C THR A 582 23.14 12.07 -18.31
N ASN A 583 21.90 12.06 -17.83
CA ASN A 583 21.00 13.20 -17.96
C ASN A 583 21.39 14.32 -17.01
#